data_AF-A0AAC8ZWG4-F1
#
_entry.id   AF-A0AAC8ZWG4-F1
#
_cell.length_a   1.000
_cell.length_b   1.000
_cell.length_c   1.000
_cell.angle_alpha   90.00
_cell.angle_beta   90.00
_cell.angle_gamma   90.00
#
_symmetry.space_group_name_H-M   'P 1'
#
loop_
_entity.id
_entity.type
_entity.pdbx_description
1 polymer ?
#
loop_
_entity_poly.entity_id
_entity_poly.type
_entity_poly.pdbx_seq_one_letter_code
_entity_poly.pdbx_strand_id
1 'polypeptide(L)' 'MTAPIAKDVLASATLHLEVLEEFIGVVRRKLTVTDNAFARDSLTDLLLNLTEQRDGYQALTTLPAAIAV' A
#
# COMPACT_ATOMS: atom_id res chain seq x y z
N MET A 1 -5.86 14.42 -25.31
CA MET A 1 -5.68 15.43 -24.24
C MET A 1 -5.97 14.81 -22.87
N THR A 2 -5.33 13.70 -22.52
CA THR A 2 -5.67 12.88 -21.34
C THR A 2 -4.57 12.83 -20.27
N ALA A 3 -3.41 13.42 -20.55
CA ALA A 3 -2.25 13.44 -19.67
C ALA A 3 -2.44 14.07 -18.27
N PRO A 4 -3.28 15.10 -18.03
CA PRO A 4 -3.40 15.73 -16.71
C PRO A 4 -4.06 14.82 -15.67
N ILE A 5 -5.15 14.14 -16.03
CA ILE A 5 -5.88 13.24 -15.13
C ILE A 5 -4.98 12.07 -14.72
N ALA A 6 -4.25 11.49 -15.67
CA ALA A 6 -3.31 10.41 -15.39
C ALA A 6 -2.21 10.84 -14.41
N LYS A 7 -1.72 12.08 -14.52
CA LYS A 7 -0.72 12.64 -13.60
C LYS A 7 -1.24 12.79 -12.17
N ASP A 8 -2.45 13.32 -12.00
CA ASP A 8 -3.05 13.52 -10.68
C ASP A 8 -3.37 12.17 -10.00
N VAL A 9 -3.84 11.19 -10.78
CA VAL A 9 -4.06 9.82 -10.31
C VAL A 9 -2.74 9.16 -9.86
N LEU A 10 -1.66 9.28 -10.65
CA LEU A 10 -0.35 8.75 -10.28
C LEU A 10 0.23 9.44 -9.04
N ALA A 11 0.06 10.75 -8.91
CA ALA A 11 0.49 11.50 -7.73
C ALA A 11 -0.28 11.03 -6.47
N SER A 12 -1.60 10.89 -6.58
CA SER A 12 -2.42 10.38 -5.48
C SER A 12 -2.08 8.92 -5.12
N ALA A 13 -1.81 8.07 -6.12
CA ALA A 13 -1.39 6.69 -5.92
C ALA A 13 -0.04 6.60 -5.17
N THR A 14 0.89 7.48 -5.52
CA THR A 14 2.21 7.57 -4.85
C THR A 14 2.05 7.98 -3.39
N LEU A 15 1.25 9.01 -3.11
CA LEU A 15 0.98 9.45 -1.73
C LEU A 15 0.32 8.33 -0.90
N HIS A 16 -0.63 7.62 -1.49
CA HIS A 16 -1.29 6.52 -0.79
C HIS A 16 -0.32 5.36 -0.50
N LEU A 17 0.60 5.06 -1.43
CA LEU A 17 1.65 4.07 -1.22
C LEU A 17 2.57 4.45 -0.05
N GLU A 18 2.96 5.72 0.09
CA GLU A 18 3.76 6.19 1.24
C GLU A 18 3.03 5.97 2.58
N VAL A 19 1.74 6.33 2.65
CA VAL A 19 0.91 6.09 3.84
C VAL A 19 0.78 4.61 4.15
N LEU A 20 0.64 3.77 3.11
CA LEU A 20 0.49 2.34 3.25
C LEU A 20 1.77 1.67 3.78
N GLU A 21 2.94 2.09 3.31
CA GLU A 21 4.24 1.61 3.81
C GLU A 21 4.43 1.94 5.30
N GLU A 22 4.06 3.16 5.71
CA GLU A 22 4.10 3.53 7.14
C GLU A 22 3.13 2.68 7.97
N PHE A 23 1.93 2.43 7.46
CA PHE A 23 0.96 1.59 8.16
C PHE A 23 1.46 0.15 8.30
N ILE A 24 2.03 -0.43 7.24
CA ILE A 24 2.71 -1.73 7.28
C ILE A 24 3.81 -1.72 8.35
N GLY A 25 4.61 -0.66 8.42
CA GLY A 25 5.62 -0.47 9.47
C GLY A 25 5.03 -0.49 10.88
N VAL A 26 3.92 0.19 11.12
CA VAL A 26 3.20 0.18 12.41
C VAL A 26 2.71 -1.23 12.75
N VAL A 27 2.06 -1.92 11.81
CA VAL A 27 1.52 -3.27 12.03
C VAL A 27 2.64 -4.25 12.38
N ARG A 28 3.76 -4.21 11.64
CA ARG A 28 4.95 -5.04 11.95
C ARG A 28 5.49 -4.76 13.36
N ARG A 29 5.64 -3.49 13.75
CA ARG A 29 6.07 -3.11 15.11
C ARG A 29 5.09 -3.57 16.19
N LYS A 30 3.79 -3.60 15.90
CA LYS A 30 2.78 -4.12 16.84
C LYS A 30 2.84 -5.64 16.94
N LEU A 31 3.04 -6.33 15.84
CA LEU A 31 3.18 -7.78 15.80
C LEU A 31 4.32 -8.26 16.71
N THR A 32 5.46 -7.55 16.73
CA THR A 32 6.64 -7.94 17.54
C THR A 32 6.44 -7.78 19.04
N VAL A 33 5.47 -6.97 19.49
CA VAL A 33 5.22 -6.68 20.91
C VAL A 33 3.90 -7.26 21.41
N THR A 34 3.17 -7.99 20.57
CA THR A 34 1.84 -8.52 20.89
C THR A 34 1.92 -9.95 21.40
N ASP A 35 1.54 -10.15 22.66
CA ASP A 35 1.47 -11.48 23.29
C ASP A 35 0.09 -12.15 23.14
N ASN A 36 -0.96 -11.37 22.86
CA ASN A 36 -2.31 -11.87 22.66
C ASN A 36 -2.44 -12.64 21.33
N ALA A 37 -2.88 -13.90 21.38
CA ALA A 37 -2.96 -14.77 20.21
C ALA A 37 -3.95 -14.28 19.14
N PHE A 38 -5.13 -13.83 19.55
CA PHE A 38 -6.14 -13.30 18.62
C PHE A 38 -5.67 -12.02 17.93
N ALA A 39 -5.05 -11.11 18.69
CA ALA A 39 -4.51 -9.88 18.13
C ALA A 39 -3.34 -10.16 17.17
N ARG A 40 -2.50 -11.16 17.45
CA ARG A 40 -1.42 -11.58 16.54
C ARG A 40 -1.97 -12.11 15.21
N ASP A 41 -3.01 -12.92 15.27
CA ASP A 41 -3.70 -13.45 14.09
C ASP A 41 -4.30 -12.31 13.25
N SER A 42 -5.08 -11.45 13.90
CA SER A 42 -5.68 -10.27 13.25
C SER A 42 -4.65 -9.32 12.63
N LEU A 43 -3.51 -9.09 13.29
CA LEU A 43 -2.42 -8.26 12.76
C LEU A 43 -1.70 -8.94 11.59
N THR A 44 -1.64 -10.27 11.56
CA THR A 44 -1.07 -11.04 10.45
C THR A 44 -1.96 -10.95 9.21
N ASP A 45 -3.26 -11.14 9.39
CA ASP A 45 -4.25 -10.96 8.31
C ASP A 45 -4.27 -9.54 7.78
N LEU A 46 -4.22 -8.56 8.68
CA LEU A 46 -4.11 -7.16 8.29
C LEU A 46 -2.82 -6.90 7.49
N LEU A 47 -1.68 -7.44 7.93
CA LEU A 47 -0.41 -7.27 7.23
C LEU A 47 -0.43 -7.88 5.83
N LEU A 48 -1.09 -9.03 5.66
CA LEU A 48 -1.28 -9.66 4.35
C LEU A 48 -2.05 -8.72 3.41
N ASN A 49 -3.23 -8.26 3.83
CA ASN A 49 -4.07 -7.36 3.04
C ASN A 49 -3.35 -6.05 2.66
N LEU A 50 -2.60 -5.45 3.60
CA LEU A 50 -1.85 -4.23 3.33
C LEU A 50 -0.71 -4.47 2.33
N THR A 51 -0.07 -5.63 2.38
CA THR A 51 1.00 -6.00 1.45
C THR A 51 0.45 -6.21 0.03
N GLU A 52 -0.71 -6.87 -0.09
CA GLU A 52 -1.39 -7.03 -1.38
C GLU A 52 -1.81 -5.68 -1.99
N GLN A 53 -2.38 -4.79 -1.16
CA GLN A 53 -2.73 -3.44 -1.59
C GLN A 53 -1.48 -2.68 -2.07
N ARG A 54 -0.35 -2.80 -1.36
CA ARG A 54 0.91 -2.15 -1.72
C ARG A 54 1.40 -2.65 -3.07
N ASP A 55 1.39 -3.95 -3.29
CA ASP A 55 1.83 -4.55 -4.54
C ASP A 55 0.96 -4.05 -5.73
N GLY A 56 -0.34 -3.86 -5.51
CA GLY A 56 -1.24 -3.23 -6.49
C GLY A 56 -0.88 -1.78 -6.82
N TYR A 57 -0.59 -0.95 -5.81
CA TYR A 57 -0.13 0.43 -6.03
C TYR A 57 1.25 0.50 -6.69
N GLN A 58 2.18 -0.38 -6.30
CA GLN A 58 3.50 -0.48 -6.94
C GLN A 58 3.37 -0.84 -8.42
N ALA A 59 2.51 -1.79 -8.77
CA ALA A 59 2.21 -2.10 -10.17
C ALA A 59 1.70 -0.87 -10.94
N LEU A 60 0.83 -0.06 -10.33
CA LEU A 60 0.33 1.18 -10.95
C LEU A 60 1.44 2.22 -11.18
N THR A 61 2.36 2.39 -10.22
CA THR A 61 3.46 3.36 -10.31
C THR A 61 4.59 2.95 -11.27
N THR A 62 4.70 1.65 -11.57
CA THR A 62 5.72 1.09 -12.46
C THR A 62 5.23 0.90 -13.90
N LEU A 63 3.94 1.12 -14.16
CA LEU A 63 3.40 1.12 -15.51
C LEU A 63 4.04 2.25 -16.35
N PRO A 64 4.53 1.96 -17.57
CA PRO A 64 4.98 2.99 -18.48
C PRO A 64 3.86 3.99 -18.73
N ALA A 65 4.16 5.29 -18.62
CA ALA A 65 3.22 6.39 -18.86
C ALA A 65 2.53 6.35 -20.24
N ALA A 66 2.98 5.49 -21.16
CA ALA A 66 2.38 5.24 -22.46
C ALA A 66 1.10 4.36 -22.44
N ILE A 67 0.80 3.68 -21.34
CA ILE A 67 -0.39 2.80 -21.20
C ILE A 67 -1.44 3.43 -20.26
N ALA A 68 -1.03 4.38 -19.42
CA ALA A 68 -1.92 5.16 -18.58
C ALA A 68 -2.53 6.34 -19.38
N VAL A 69 -3.53 5.99 -20.21
CA VAL A 69 -4.48 6.87 -20.92
C VAL A 69 -4.02 7.53 -22.23
#